data_AF-A0A2P5E5I9-F1
#
_entry.id   AF-A0A2P5E5I9-F1
#
_cell.length_a   1.000
_cell.length_b   1.000
_cell.length_c   1.000
_cell.angle_alpha   90.00
_cell.angle_beta   90.00
_cell.angle_gamma   90.00
#
_symmetry.space_group_name_H-M   'P 1'
#
loop_
_entity.id
_entity.type
_entity.pdbx_description
1 polymer ?
#
loop_
_entity_poly.entity_id
_entity_poly.type
_entity_poly.pdbx_seq_one_letter_code
_entity_poly.pdbx_strand_id
1 'polypeptide(L)'
;MMNRMECGEPTRSKELATSTRFHRLVYSEIEEIGWENLVRLGGDLTFLSLRILDKKGRVHLLEVQLDKTYPKCPPSISADVPYMFDLEWSTHSRLKNVVQQYQEHLEKLQEFWSTLEDIEKTLWVDHKMSSLAVSSRRINIGNDCFIILSINFIDPRSLPE
;
A
#
# COMPACT_ATOMS: atom_id res chain seq x y z
N MET A 1 57.83 24.10 1.43
CA MET A 1 56.65 24.79 2.00
C MET A 1 55.88 25.40 0.83
N MET A 2 54.59 25.22 0.60
CA MET A 2 53.51 24.65 1.38
C MET A 2 52.33 24.38 0.40
N ASN A 3 51.61 23.29 0.65
CA ASN A 3 50.22 22.96 0.29
C ASN A 3 49.76 22.90 -1.18
N ARG A 4 49.70 21.64 -1.66
CA ARG A 4 48.68 21.16 -2.61
C ARG A 4 47.30 21.31 -1.95
N MET A 5 46.41 22.06 -2.60
CA MET A 5 44.98 22.04 -2.33
C MET A 5 44.39 20.88 -3.15
N GLU A 6 44.16 19.74 -2.49
CA GLU A 6 43.49 18.60 -3.13
C GLU A 6 41.97 18.78 -3.08
N CYS A 7 41.41 18.90 -4.29
CA CYS A 7 39.99 19.06 -4.58
C CYS A 7 39.23 17.76 -4.25
N GLY A 8 38.48 17.76 -3.14
CA GLY A 8 37.58 16.69 -2.73
C GLY A 8 36.08 16.97 -2.97
N GLU A 9 35.72 18.03 -3.70
CA GLU A 9 34.37 18.61 -3.68
C GLU A 9 33.34 18.22 -4.78
N PRO A 10 33.65 17.53 -5.89
CA PRO A 10 32.66 17.35 -6.96
C PRO A 10 31.59 16.29 -6.66
N THR A 11 31.90 15.26 -5.87
CA THR A 11 30.99 14.13 -5.61
C THR A 11 29.92 14.51 -4.57
N ARG A 12 30.35 15.12 -3.46
CA ARG A 12 29.48 15.54 -2.36
C ARG A 12 28.46 16.60 -2.78
N SER A 13 28.85 17.52 -3.67
CA SER A 13 27.98 18.58 -4.20
C SER A 13 26.88 18.03 -5.13
N LYS A 14 27.21 17.02 -5.95
CA LYS A 14 26.24 16.33 -6.82
C LYS A 14 25.24 15.50 -6.02
N GLU A 15 25.70 14.80 -5.00
CA GLU A 15 24.85 14.02 -4.10
C GLU A 15 23.85 14.92 -3.36
N LEU A 16 24.29 16.06 -2.84
CA LEU A 16 23.43 17.04 -2.16
C LEU A 16 22.38 17.62 -3.12
N ALA A 17 22.76 17.97 -4.35
CA ALA A 17 21.82 18.46 -5.36
C ALA A 17 20.79 17.40 -5.76
N THR A 18 21.21 16.13 -5.87
CA THR A 18 20.32 15.01 -6.20
C THR A 18 19.33 14.73 -5.08
N SER A 19 19.78 14.73 -3.82
CA SER A 19 18.91 14.61 -2.64
C SER A 19 17.91 15.77 -2.55
N THR A 20 18.35 17.00 -2.83
CA THR A 20 17.47 18.18 -2.82
C THR A 20 16.38 18.08 -3.90
N ARG A 21 16.71 17.58 -5.09
CA ARG A 21 15.74 17.36 -6.17
C ARG A 21 14.75 16.24 -5.83
N PHE A 22 15.23 15.13 -5.30
CA PHE A 22 14.39 14.02 -4.85
C PHE A 22 13.38 14.48 -3.79
N HIS A 23 13.84 15.22 -2.77
CA HIS A 23 12.95 15.70 -1.71
C HIS A 23 11.87 16.63 -2.27
N ARG A 24 12.25 17.63 -3.07
CA ARG A 24 11.29 18.55 -3.70
C ARG A 24 10.25 17.82 -4.55
N LEU A 25 10.65 16.78 -5.27
CA LEU A 25 9.74 15.98 -6.07
C LEU A 25 8.72 15.26 -5.17
N VAL A 26 9.18 14.55 -4.15
CA VAL A 26 8.31 13.80 -3.23
C VAL A 26 7.34 14.74 -2.49
N TYR A 27 7.82 15.87 -1.98
CA TYR A 27 6.97 16.88 -1.34
C TYR A 27 5.87 17.40 -2.29
N SER A 28 6.22 17.72 -3.53
CA SER A 28 5.24 18.17 -4.53
C SER A 28 4.22 17.09 -4.86
N GLU A 29 4.60 15.82 -4.86
CA GLU A 29 3.68 14.72 -5.13
C GLU A 29 2.76 14.40 -3.95
N ILE A 30 3.24 14.54 -2.72
CA ILE A 30 2.40 14.46 -1.52
C ILE A 30 1.36 15.58 -1.53
N GLU A 31 1.76 16.81 -1.88
CA GLU A 31 0.85 17.94 -1.99
C GLU A 31 -0.25 17.70 -3.05
N GLU A 32 0.10 17.07 -4.18
CA GLU A 32 -0.88 16.66 -5.20
C GLU A 32 -1.87 15.59 -4.72
N ILE A 33 -1.43 14.67 -3.87
CA ILE A 33 -2.28 13.62 -3.30
C ILE A 33 -3.15 14.15 -2.14
N GLY A 34 -2.69 15.20 -1.46
CA GLY A 34 -3.30 15.74 -0.25
C GLY A 34 -2.59 15.25 1.01
N TRP A 35 -2.16 16.19 1.84
CA TRP A 35 -1.46 15.95 3.10
C TRP A 35 -2.31 15.20 4.13
N GLU A 36 -3.63 15.35 4.05
CA GLU A 36 -4.60 14.65 4.90
C GLU A 36 -4.62 13.13 4.69
N ASN A 37 -4.13 12.67 3.54
CA ASN A 37 -4.01 11.25 3.24
C ASN A 37 -2.69 10.67 3.76
N LEU A 38 -1.71 11.50 4.16
CA LEU A 38 -0.43 11.04 4.68
C LEU A 38 -0.51 10.68 6.16
N VAL A 39 -0.28 9.42 6.50
CA VAL A 39 -0.28 8.92 7.89
C VAL A 39 1.13 8.94 8.48
N ARG A 40 2.11 8.48 7.70
CA ARG A 40 3.52 8.42 8.11
C ARG A 40 4.43 8.77 6.96
N LEU A 41 5.53 9.44 7.28
CA LEU A 41 6.60 9.78 6.36
C LEU A 41 7.94 9.44 7.01
N GLY A 42 8.77 8.67 6.30
CA GLY A 42 10.14 8.36 6.73
C GLY A 42 11.01 9.61 6.74
N GLY A 43 11.97 9.69 7.67
CA GLY A 43 12.82 10.88 7.82
C GLY A 43 13.70 11.18 6.60
N ASP A 44 14.00 10.17 5.80
CA ASP A 44 14.75 10.25 4.53
C ASP A 44 13.83 10.32 3.30
N LEU A 45 12.51 10.43 3.50
CA LEU A 45 11.47 10.48 2.46
C LEU A 45 11.44 9.25 1.54
N THR A 46 12.06 8.13 1.96
CA THR A 46 12.02 6.87 1.21
C THR A 46 10.80 6.03 1.56
N PHE A 47 10.07 6.37 2.61
CA PHE A 47 8.88 5.65 3.05
C PHE A 47 7.69 6.57 3.22
N LEU A 48 6.53 6.16 2.72
CA LEU A 48 5.24 6.81 2.93
C LEU A 48 4.21 5.77 3.35
N SER A 49 3.32 6.15 4.26
CA SER A 49 2.09 5.42 4.54
C SER A 49 0.91 6.33 4.28
N LEU A 50 0.05 5.93 3.35
CA LEU A 50 -1.09 6.69 2.85
C LEU A 50 -2.39 6.03 3.30
N ARG A 51 -3.32 6.84 3.82
CA ARG A 51 -4.68 6.46 4.16
C ARG A 51 -5.58 6.63 2.94
N ILE A 52 -6.22 5.55 2.52
CA ILE A 52 -7.13 5.55 1.37
C ILE A 52 -8.46 4.96 1.82
N LEU A 53 -9.55 5.64 1.46
CA LEU A 53 -10.90 5.17 1.70
C LEU A 53 -11.43 4.45 0.47
N ASP A 54 -12.04 3.29 0.66
CA ASP A 54 -12.83 2.65 -0.39
C ASP A 54 -14.26 3.22 -0.45
N LYS A 55 -15.05 2.79 -1.46
CA LYS A 55 -16.44 3.25 -1.62
C LYS A 55 -17.39 2.92 -0.46
N LYS A 56 -17.03 1.98 0.41
CA LYS A 56 -17.80 1.62 1.62
C LYS A 56 -17.29 2.36 2.87
N GLY A 57 -16.30 3.24 2.72
CA GLY A 57 -15.72 4.01 3.81
C GLY A 57 -14.75 3.21 4.69
N ARG A 58 -14.32 2.02 4.25
CA ARG A 58 -13.27 1.27 4.95
C ARG A 58 -11.93 1.94 4.72
N VAL A 59 -11.13 1.99 5.79
CA VAL A 59 -9.80 2.59 5.79
C VAL A 59 -8.78 1.54 5.37
N HIS A 60 -8.03 1.86 4.33
CA HIS A 60 -6.91 1.07 3.83
C HIS A 60 -5.61 1.86 4.01
N LEU A 61 -4.56 1.19 4.46
CA LEU A 61 -3.21 1.77 4.55
C LEU A 61 -2.36 1.22 3.41
N LEU A 62 -1.95 2.12 2.52
CA LEU A 62 -1.01 1.85 1.44
C LEU A 62 0.38 2.30 1.87
N GLU A 63 1.29 1.35 1.97
CA GLU A 63 2.70 1.61 2.24
C GLU A 63 3.47 1.68 0.92
N VAL A 64 4.30 2.71 0.79
CA VAL A 64 5.09 3.00 -0.41
C VAL A 64 6.54 3.18 -0.01
N GLN A 65 7.43 2.42 -0.66
CA GLN A 65 8.88 2.51 -0.51
C GLN A 65 9.46 3.08 -1.82
N LEU A 66 10.09 4.24 -1.72
CA LEU A 66 10.81 4.94 -2.78
C LEU A 66 12.31 4.69 -2.62
N ASP A 67 12.98 4.41 -3.73
CA ASP A 67 14.45 4.43 -3.76
C ASP A 67 14.98 5.72 -4.40
N LYS A 68 16.31 5.88 -4.39
CA LYS A 68 16.98 7.07 -4.96
C LYS A 68 16.88 7.18 -6.48
N THR A 69 16.43 6.14 -7.17
CA THR A 69 16.22 6.11 -8.62
C THR A 69 14.82 6.58 -9.01
N TYR A 70 13.90 6.72 -8.05
CA TYR A 70 12.57 7.29 -8.26
C TYR A 70 12.63 8.65 -9.00
N PRO A 71 11.75 8.89 -10.00
CA PRO A 71 10.66 8.04 -10.49
C PRO A 71 11.07 7.11 -11.65
N LYS A 72 12.38 6.93 -11.92
CA LYS A 72 12.84 6.10 -13.04
C LYS A 72 12.48 4.63 -12.88
N CYS A 73 12.49 4.15 -11.64
CA CYS A 73 11.99 2.84 -11.25
C CYS A 73 10.70 2.97 -10.44
N PRO A 74 9.79 1.99 -10.53
CA PRO A 74 8.57 1.98 -9.73
C PRO A 74 8.90 1.91 -8.24
N PRO A 75 8.08 2.54 -7.39
CA PRO A 75 8.15 2.28 -5.97
C PRO A 75 7.72 0.84 -5.65
N SER A 76 8.21 0.31 -4.52
CA SER A 76 7.64 -0.91 -3.95
C SER A 76 6.41 -0.56 -3.12
N ILE A 77 5.36 -1.35 -3.20
CA ILE A 77 4.09 -1.09 -2.52
C ILE A 77 3.62 -2.30 -1.72
N SER A 78 2.97 -2.06 -0.59
CA SER A 78 2.33 -3.08 0.24
C SER A 78 1.07 -2.53 0.90
N ALA A 79 0.09 -3.41 1.13
CA ALA A 79 -1.13 -3.09 1.85
C ALA A 79 -1.75 -4.36 2.42
N ASP A 80 -2.66 -4.20 3.38
CA ASP A 80 -3.44 -5.30 3.97
C ASP A 80 -4.59 -5.70 3.02
N VAL A 81 -4.24 -6.31 1.90
CA VAL A 81 -5.17 -6.80 0.87
C VAL A 81 -4.83 -8.24 0.50
N PRO A 82 -5.79 -9.05 -0.02
CA PRO A 82 -5.58 -10.47 -0.28
C PRO A 82 -4.46 -10.74 -1.30
N TYR A 83 -4.28 -9.82 -2.24
CA TYR A 83 -3.18 -9.81 -3.20
C TYR A 83 -2.88 -8.38 -3.65
N MET A 84 -1.64 -8.13 -4.05
CA MET A 84 -1.23 -6.85 -4.64
C MET A 84 -1.43 -6.87 -6.16
N PHE A 85 -1.78 -5.72 -6.71
CA PHE A 85 -1.87 -5.52 -8.16
C PHE A 85 -0.48 -5.30 -8.77
N ASP A 86 -0.35 -5.58 -10.06
CA ASP A 86 0.84 -5.22 -10.83
C ASP A 86 0.82 -3.72 -11.13
N LEU A 87 1.75 -2.97 -10.51
CA LEU A 87 1.82 -1.52 -10.67
C LEU A 87 2.27 -1.16 -12.09
N GLU A 88 1.38 -0.54 -12.86
CA GLU A 88 1.75 0.06 -14.15
C GLU A 88 2.56 1.33 -13.92
N TRP A 89 3.81 1.32 -14.38
CA TRP A 89 4.76 2.41 -14.10
C TRP A 89 5.54 2.84 -15.33
N SER A 90 5.76 4.15 -15.43
CA SER A 90 6.62 4.79 -16.42
C SER A 90 7.50 5.83 -15.74
N THR A 91 8.52 6.32 -16.44
CA THR A 91 9.40 7.40 -15.93
C THR A 91 8.68 8.75 -15.71
N HIS A 92 7.44 8.89 -16.19
CA HIS A 92 6.58 10.06 -16.00
C HIS A 92 5.50 9.82 -14.95
N SER A 93 5.39 8.59 -14.44
CA SER A 93 4.45 8.23 -13.37
C SER A 93 4.87 8.89 -12.06
N ARG A 94 3.87 9.12 -11.20
CA ARG A 94 4.00 9.84 -9.92
C ARG A 94 3.20 9.11 -8.85
N LEU A 95 3.37 9.48 -7.58
CA LEU A 95 2.65 8.83 -6.47
C LEU A 95 1.13 8.82 -6.65
N LYS A 96 0.55 9.87 -7.26
CA LYS A 96 -0.90 9.90 -7.55
C LYS A 96 -1.37 8.76 -8.47
N ASN A 97 -0.50 8.28 -9.38
CA ASN A 97 -0.82 7.15 -10.24
C ASN A 97 -0.86 5.85 -9.42
N VAL A 98 -0.01 5.72 -8.39
CA VAL A 98 -0.07 4.59 -7.44
C VAL A 98 -1.38 4.62 -6.66
N VAL A 99 -1.76 5.79 -6.14
CA VAL A 99 -3.03 5.97 -5.40
C VAL A 99 -4.22 5.62 -6.28
N GLN A 100 -4.25 6.11 -7.52
CA GLN A 100 -5.32 5.81 -8.47
C GLN A 100 -5.44 4.31 -8.76
N GLN A 101 -4.34 3.64 -9.13
CA GLN A 101 -4.37 2.20 -9.41
C GLN A 101 -4.74 1.39 -8.17
N TYR A 102 -4.30 1.81 -6.98
CA TYR A 102 -4.71 1.15 -5.75
C TYR A 102 -6.21 1.34 -5.48
N GLN A 103 -6.79 2.51 -5.71
CA GLN A 103 -8.25 2.71 -5.60
C GLN A 103 -9.01 1.80 -6.58
N GLU A 104 -8.57 1.68 -7.83
CA GLU A 104 -9.15 0.76 -8.80
C GLU A 104 -9.03 -0.71 -8.37
N HIS A 105 -7.93 -1.07 -7.71
CA HIS A 105 -7.74 -2.39 -7.10
C HIS A 105 -8.69 -2.63 -5.93
N LEU A 106 -8.86 -1.65 -5.04
CA LEU A 106 -9.82 -1.70 -3.94
C LEU A 106 -11.25 -1.91 -4.44
N GLU A 107 -11.61 -1.34 -5.60
CA GLU A 107 -12.94 -1.52 -6.20
C GLU A 107 -13.21 -2.97 -6.63
N LYS A 108 -12.19 -3.68 -7.14
CA LYS A 108 -12.29 -5.10 -7.53
C LYS A 108 -12.50 -6.01 -6.33
N LEU A 109 -11.93 -5.65 -5.18
CA LEU A 109 -12.01 -6.43 -3.93
C LEU A 109 -13.30 -6.18 -3.12
N GLN A 110 -14.20 -5.32 -3.60
CA GLN A 110 -15.41 -4.93 -2.86
C GLN A 110 -16.35 -6.11 -2.59
N GLU A 111 -16.54 -6.98 -3.58
CA GLU A 111 -17.39 -8.17 -3.41
C GLU A 111 -16.79 -9.13 -2.39
N PHE A 112 -15.47 -9.32 -2.43
CA PHE A 112 -14.75 -10.18 -1.49
C PHE A 112 -14.99 -9.77 -0.04
N TRP A 113 -14.71 -8.51 0.30
CA TRP A 113 -14.92 -8.03 1.67
C TRP A 113 -16.41 -8.00 2.04
N SER A 114 -17.31 -7.75 1.09
CA SER A 114 -18.75 -7.80 1.36
C SER A 114 -19.19 -9.21 1.73
N THR A 115 -18.69 -10.24 1.04
CA THR A 115 -18.98 -11.63 1.37
C THR A 115 -18.45 -12.01 2.75
N LEU A 116 -17.22 -11.59 3.09
CA LEU A 116 -16.68 -11.83 4.43
C LEU A 116 -17.50 -11.15 5.53
N GLU A 117 -17.91 -9.90 5.31
CA GLU A 117 -18.80 -9.19 6.23
C GLU A 117 -20.16 -9.88 6.36
N ASP A 118 -20.74 -10.39 5.28
CA ASP A 118 -22.01 -11.13 5.30
C ASP A 118 -21.86 -12.41 6.13
N ILE A 119 -20.77 -13.16 5.96
CA ILE A 119 -20.45 -14.35 6.77
C ILE A 119 -20.34 -13.98 8.25
N GLU A 120 -19.59 -12.93 8.58
CA GLU A 120 -19.38 -12.49 9.97
C GLU A 120 -20.65 -11.95 10.63
N LYS A 121 -21.59 -11.41 9.86
CA LYS A 121 -22.90 -10.93 10.36
C LYS A 121 -23.91 -12.06 10.53
N THR A 122 -23.82 -13.12 9.71
CA THR A 122 -24.85 -14.16 9.63
C THR A 122 -24.49 -15.44 10.40
N LEU A 123 -23.21 -15.78 10.49
CA LEU A 123 -22.73 -17.02 11.08
C LEU A 123 -21.99 -16.77 12.39
N TRP A 124 -21.93 -17.80 13.25
CA TRP A 124 -21.13 -17.75 14.46
C TRP A 124 -19.64 -17.96 14.14
N VAL A 125 -18.97 -16.88 13.78
CA VAL A 125 -17.52 -16.88 13.56
C VAL A 125 -16.80 -16.86 14.91
N ASP A 126 -15.85 -17.78 15.09
CA ASP A 126 -15.08 -17.99 16.33
C ASP A 126 -14.30 -16.74 16.77
N HIS A 127 -13.74 -16.02 15.80
CA HIS A 127 -13.02 -14.76 16.01
C HIS A 127 -13.20 -13.80 14.83
N LYS A 128 -13.45 -12.52 15.13
CA LYS A 128 -13.43 -11.48 14.10
C LYS A 128 -11.98 -11.22 13.68
N MET A 129 -11.69 -11.36 12.40
CA MET A 129 -10.37 -11.01 11.88
C MET A 129 -10.27 -9.51 11.66
N SER A 130 -9.16 -8.92 12.10
CA SER A 130 -8.88 -7.49 11.86
C SER A 130 -8.25 -7.24 10.49
N SER A 131 -7.59 -8.25 9.91
CA SER A 131 -6.90 -8.13 8.62
C SER A 131 -7.88 -8.30 7.46
N LEU A 132 -7.79 -7.37 6.50
CA LEU A 132 -8.54 -7.36 5.25
C LEU A 132 -7.91 -8.28 4.19
N ALA A 133 -6.70 -8.79 4.43
CA ALA A 133 -6.03 -9.74 3.55
C ALA A 133 -6.47 -11.20 3.78
N VAL A 134 -6.95 -11.55 4.99
CA VAL A 134 -7.25 -12.95 5.31
C VAL A 134 -8.61 -13.39 4.76
N SER A 135 -8.57 -14.41 3.92
CA SER A 135 -9.74 -15.00 3.25
C SER A 135 -10.44 -16.11 4.02
N SER A 136 -9.79 -16.70 5.04
CA SER A 136 -10.35 -17.83 5.78
C SER A 136 -11.25 -17.37 6.93
N ARG A 137 -12.31 -18.12 7.22
CA ARG A 137 -13.21 -17.89 8.36
C ARG A 137 -13.50 -19.20 9.08
N ARG A 138 -13.33 -19.20 10.40
CA ARG A 138 -13.63 -20.33 11.28
C ARG A 138 -15.03 -20.18 11.86
N ILE A 139 -15.95 -21.04 11.44
CA ILE A 139 -17.35 -21.03 11.83
C ILE A 139 -17.57 -22.10 12.90
N ASN A 140 -18.16 -21.71 14.02
CA ASN A 140 -18.59 -22.62 15.07
C ASN A 140 -19.94 -23.25 14.70
N ILE A 141 -19.99 -24.58 14.69
CA ILE A 141 -21.21 -25.35 14.39
C ILE A 141 -21.79 -26.04 15.64
N GLY A 142 -21.24 -25.77 16.82
CA GLY A 142 -21.63 -26.33 18.13
C GLY A 142 -20.77 -27.49 18.58
N ASN A 143 -20.84 -27.83 19.87
CA ASN A 143 -20.13 -28.97 20.50
C ASN A 143 -18.61 -28.98 20.23
N ASP A 144 -17.96 -27.80 20.28
CA ASP A 144 -16.53 -27.62 19.97
C ASP A 144 -16.12 -28.07 18.55
N CYS A 145 -17.08 -28.18 17.64
CA CYS A 145 -16.85 -28.45 16.22
C CYS A 145 -16.83 -27.15 15.40
N PHE A 146 -15.93 -27.11 14.42
CA PHE A 146 -15.74 -25.93 13.57
C PHE A 146 -15.58 -26.33 12.11
N ILE A 147 -16.07 -25.47 11.22
CA ILE A 147 -15.78 -25.52 9.79
C ILE A 147 -14.87 -24.33 9.47
N ILE A 148 -13.85 -24.55 8.66
CA ILE A 148 -13.02 -23.47 8.11
C ILE A 148 -13.47 -23.30 6.66
N LEU A 149 -13.92 -22.10 6.31
CA LEU A 149 -14.19 -21.75 4.92
C LEU A 149 -13.03 -20.91 4.39
N SER A 150 -12.57 -21.22 3.19
CA SER A 150 -11.60 -20.43 2.44
C SER A 150 -12.30 -19.72 1.28
N ILE A 151 -12.46 -18.40 1.40
CA ILE A 151 -13.19 -17.61 0.40
C ILE A 151 -12.25 -17.23 -0.75
N ASN A 152 -12.65 -17.53 -1.99
CA ASN A 152 -11.90 -17.13 -3.17
C ASN A 152 -11.97 -15.59 -3.35
N PHE A 153 -10.84 -14.91 -3.55
CA PHE A 153 -10.83 -13.45 -3.70
C PHE A 153 -11.23 -12.97 -5.11
N ILE A 154 -11.14 -13.84 -6.12
CA ILE A 154 -11.54 -13.55 -7.52
C ILE A 154 -13.05 -13.80 -7.70
N ASP A 155 -13.55 -14.90 -7.14
CA ASP A 155 -14.97 -15.25 -7.16
C ASP A 155 -15.47 -15.58 -5.73
N PRO A 156 -15.74 -14.56 -4.91
CA PRO A 156 -16.09 -14.73 -3.50
C PRO A 156 -17.40 -15.48 -3.24
N ARG A 157 -18.25 -15.62 -4.26
CA ARG A 157 -19.55 -16.30 -4.16
C ARG A 157 -19.49 -17.74 -4.68
N SER A 158 -18.36 -18.18 -5.23
CA SER A 158 -18.12 -19.59 -5.56
C SER A 158 -18.16 -20.49 -4.32
N LEU A 159 -18.25 -21.81 -4.55
CA LEU A 159 -18.19 -22.78 -3.47
C LEU A 159 -16.83 -22.65 -2.75
N PRO A 160 -16.81 -22.32 -1.45
CA PRO A 160 -15.55 -22.20 -0.71
C PRO A 160 -14.93 -23.57 -0.44
N GLU A 161 -13.61 -23.59 -0.31
CA GLU A 161 -12.85 -24.77 0.13
C GLU A 161 -12.86 -24.92 1.67
#